data_AF-H0JTN8-F1
#
_entry.id   AF-H0JTN8-F1
#
_cell.length_a   1.000
_cell.length_b   1.000
_cell.length_c   1.000
_cell.angle_alpha   90.00
_cell.angle_beta   90.00
_cell.angle_gamma   90.00
#
_symmetry.space_group_name_H-M   'P 1'
#
loop_
_entity.id
_entity.type
_entity.pdbx_description
1 polymer ?
#
loop_
_entity_poly.entity_id
_entity_poly.type
_entity_poly.pdbx_seq_one_letter_code
_entity_poly.pdbx_strand_id
1 'polypeptide(L)'
;MWFSLAAVALLGAVALLYVDRTRREQSGRIREIWAKAQGYKYTSAEDHLPSTWHRAALAKQEYLGAIDIVRGVRRGEEFVLFDIEETATIIAVRRKVGSDVDIDLRLKSTPPPKDPDMNLLGSIGPRIVFATDLEIARRVCDQRMVAFTESIPDHVQMLWSEGEWTLGSIPVGSSGREWDSAIETVARLSGILHVLPPVVEPEELDRGSQDPGRPSARH
;
A
#
# COMPACT_ATOMS: atom_id res chain seq x y z
N MET A 1 9.48 -50.58 4.43
CA MET A 1 10.42 -49.43 4.35
C MET A 1 9.74 -48.15 3.85
N TRP A 2 9.11 -48.13 2.66
CA TRP A 2 8.46 -46.91 2.14
C TRP A 2 7.28 -46.38 2.97
N PHE A 3 6.43 -47.27 3.50
CA PHE A 3 5.29 -46.87 4.36
C PHE A 3 5.71 -46.21 5.68
N SER A 4 6.84 -46.62 6.25
CA SER A 4 7.39 -46.04 7.49
C SER A 4 7.90 -44.62 7.25
N LEU A 5 8.58 -44.40 6.12
CA LEU A 5 9.03 -43.07 5.70
C LEU A 5 7.84 -42.15 5.40
N ALA A 6 6.82 -42.67 4.70
CA ALA A 6 5.59 -41.95 4.42
C ALA A 6 4.85 -41.55 5.70
N ALA A 7 4.78 -42.44 6.71
CA ALA A 7 4.15 -42.13 8.00
C ALA A 7 4.91 -41.03 8.75
N VAL A 8 6.25 -41.05 8.76
CA VAL A 8 7.07 -40.00 9.38
C VAL A 8 6.90 -38.67 8.66
N ALA A 9 6.90 -38.67 7.32
CA ALA A 9 6.67 -37.47 6.53
C ALA A 9 5.27 -36.87 6.78
N LEU A 10 4.23 -37.73 6.84
CA LEU A 10 2.86 -37.31 7.13
C LEU A 10 2.75 -36.70 8.54
N LEU A 11 3.33 -37.34 9.56
CA LEU A 11 3.35 -36.81 10.92
C LEU A 11 4.08 -35.46 10.99
N GLY A 12 5.21 -35.33 10.27
CA GLY A 12 5.93 -34.06 10.15
C GLY A 12 5.09 -32.96 9.51
N ALA A 13 4.39 -33.26 8.41
CA ALA A 13 3.51 -32.31 7.73
C ALA A 13 2.35 -31.87 8.63
N VAL A 14 1.70 -32.81 9.33
CA VAL A 14 0.61 -32.49 10.28
C VAL A 14 1.11 -31.60 11.42
N ALA A 15 2.30 -31.89 11.97
CA ALA A 15 2.90 -31.07 13.01
C ALA A 15 3.20 -29.63 12.53
N LEU A 16 3.75 -29.49 11.32
CA LEU A 16 4.02 -28.16 10.73
C LEU A 16 2.74 -27.37 10.50
N LEU A 17 1.69 -28.00 9.96
CA LEU A 17 0.39 -27.34 9.76
C LEU A 17 -0.24 -26.88 11.08
N TYR A 18 -0.09 -27.65 12.15
CA TYR A 18 -0.57 -27.26 13.48
C TYR A 18 0.20 -26.06 14.04
N VAL A 19 1.53 -26.06 13.91
CA VAL A 19 2.36 -24.93 14.35
C VAL A 19 2.06 -23.67 13.55
N ASP A 20 1.88 -23.79 12.24
CA ASP A 20 1.50 -22.67 11.37
C ASP A 20 0.14 -22.08 11.76
N ARG A 21 -0.88 -22.95 11.88
CA ARG A 21 -2.23 -22.53 12.28
C ARG A 21 -2.24 -21.79 13.63
N THR A 22 -1.53 -22.33 14.63
CA THR A 22 -1.47 -21.70 15.96
C THR A 22 -0.76 -20.34 15.93
N ARG A 23 0.28 -20.16 15.10
CA ARG A 23 0.93 -18.85 14.92
C ARG A 23 0.00 -17.83 14.27
N ARG A 24 -0.74 -18.25 13.22
CA ARG A 24 -1.73 -17.38 12.55
C ARG A 24 -2.82 -16.93 13.51
N GLU A 25 -3.40 -17.85 14.29
CA GLU A 25 -4.42 -17.54 15.29
C GLU A 25 -3.91 -16.57 16.37
N GLN A 26 -2.64 -16.70 16.79
CA GLN A 26 -2.03 -15.77 17.74
C GLN A 26 -1.82 -14.38 17.15
N SER A 27 -1.30 -14.29 15.92
CA SER A 27 -1.07 -13.01 15.23
C SER A 27 -2.36 -12.23 15.04
N GLY A 28 -3.41 -12.88 14.50
CA GLY A 28 -4.72 -12.26 14.29
C GLY A 28 -5.35 -11.80 15.61
N ARG A 29 -5.20 -12.58 16.69
CA ARG A 29 -5.69 -12.17 18.02
C ARG A 29 -4.98 -10.94 18.56
N ILE A 30 -3.66 -10.85 18.40
CA ILE A 30 -2.89 -9.65 18.81
C ILE A 30 -3.37 -8.43 18.02
N ARG A 31 -3.60 -8.60 16.72
CA ARG A 31 -4.10 -7.53 15.85
C ARG A 31 -5.51 -7.10 16.19
N GLU A 32 -6.40 -8.03 16.49
CA GLU A 32 -7.75 -7.74 16.95
C GLU A 32 -7.76 -6.96 18.28
N ILE A 33 -6.93 -7.36 19.25
CA ILE A 33 -6.81 -6.67 20.55
C ILE A 33 -6.30 -5.24 20.35
N TRP A 34 -5.25 -5.07 19.54
CA TRP A 34 -4.72 -3.75 19.21
C TRP A 34 -5.77 -2.89 18.51
N ALA A 35 -6.46 -3.41 17.50
CA ALA A 35 -7.50 -2.69 16.76
C ALA A 35 -8.61 -2.21 17.71
N LYS A 36 -9.13 -3.10 18.57
CA LYS A 36 -10.15 -2.77 19.58
C LYS A 36 -9.67 -1.70 20.55
N ALA A 37 -8.43 -1.78 21.03
CA ALA A 37 -7.85 -0.79 21.95
C ALA A 37 -7.76 0.61 21.33
N GLN A 38 -7.58 0.69 20.01
CA GLN A 38 -7.53 1.96 19.26
C GLN A 38 -8.91 2.42 18.75
N GLY A 39 -9.97 1.64 18.96
CA GLY A 39 -11.31 1.93 18.42
C GLY A 39 -11.44 1.66 16.91
N TYR A 40 -10.55 0.86 16.33
CA TYR A 40 -10.61 0.42 14.93
C TYR A 40 -11.48 -0.83 14.77
N LYS A 41 -11.98 -1.04 13.55
CA LYS A 41 -12.79 -2.21 13.20
C LYS A 41 -11.89 -3.34 12.70
N TYR A 42 -12.00 -4.52 13.32
CA TYR A 42 -11.33 -5.74 12.89
C TYR A 42 -12.28 -6.66 12.11
N THR A 43 -11.79 -7.26 11.03
CA THR A 43 -12.45 -8.32 10.24
C THR A 43 -11.43 -9.43 9.96
N SER A 44 -11.81 -10.69 10.08
CA SER A 44 -10.88 -11.81 9.95
C SER A 44 -10.34 -12.02 8.53
N ALA A 45 -11.19 -11.90 7.51
CA ALA A 45 -10.80 -12.14 6.12
C ALA A 45 -11.74 -11.45 5.12
N GLU A 46 -11.23 -11.14 3.94
CA GLU A 46 -11.97 -10.58 2.80
C GLU A 46 -11.26 -10.89 1.48
N ASP A 47 -11.91 -11.66 0.62
CA ASP A 47 -11.27 -12.26 -0.56
C ASP A 47 -10.86 -11.24 -1.64
N HIS A 48 -11.64 -10.17 -1.80
CA HIS A 48 -11.50 -9.22 -2.91
C HIS A 48 -10.86 -7.89 -2.48
N LEU A 49 -10.41 -7.76 -1.23
CA LEU A 49 -9.80 -6.52 -0.77
C LEU A 49 -8.51 -6.20 -1.55
N PRO A 50 -7.56 -7.15 -1.73
CA PRO A 50 -6.30 -6.86 -2.42
C PRO A 50 -6.48 -6.50 -3.89
N SER A 51 -7.53 -6.99 -4.57
CA SER A 51 -7.83 -6.65 -5.97
C SER A 51 -8.20 -5.19 -6.22
N THR A 52 -8.28 -4.38 -5.16
CA THR A 52 -8.42 -2.92 -5.27
C THR A 52 -7.16 -2.26 -5.83
N TRP A 53 -6.00 -2.92 -5.74
CA TRP A 53 -4.71 -2.39 -6.16
C TRP A 53 -3.91 -3.41 -6.96
N HIS A 54 -3.11 -2.95 -7.89
CA HIS A 54 -2.36 -3.82 -8.80
C HIS A 54 -0.87 -3.51 -8.89
N ARG A 55 -0.35 -2.55 -8.11
CA ARG A 55 1.07 -2.16 -8.17
C ARG A 55 1.92 -2.71 -7.03
N ALA A 56 3.24 -2.62 -7.21
CA ALA A 56 4.26 -2.88 -6.19
C ALA A 56 4.08 -4.26 -5.50
N ALA A 57 3.87 -4.28 -4.18
CA ALA A 57 3.70 -5.51 -3.40
C ALA A 57 2.50 -6.36 -3.88
N LEU A 58 1.54 -5.73 -4.56
CA LEU A 58 0.26 -6.32 -4.97
C LEU A 58 0.23 -6.77 -6.45
N ALA A 59 1.25 -6.46 -7.25
CA ALA A 59 1.31 -6.75 -8.69
C ALA A 59 1.25 -8.24 -9.10
N LYS A 60 1.18 -9.16 -8.14
CA LYS A 60 1.05 -10.61 -8.38
C LYS A 60 0.05 -11.29 -7.45
N GLN A 61 -0.71 -10.51 -6.67
CA GLN A 61 -1.51 -11.00 -5.56
C GLN A 61 -3.01 -10.88 -5.82
N GLU A 62 -3.42 -10.74 -7.09
CA GLU A 62 -4.82 -10.55 -7.50
C GLU A 62 -5.77 -11.66 -7.03
N TYR A 63 -5.24 -12.86 -6.77
CA TYR A 63 -6.01 -14.02 -6.31
C TYR A 63 -5.93 -14.27 -4.80
N LEU A 64 -5.14 -13.49 -4.08
CA LEU A 64 -4.98 -13.68 -2.64
C LEU A 64 -6.00 -12.84 -1.90
N GLY A 65 -6.67 -13.46 -0.92
CA GLY A 65 -7.52 -12.76 0.02
C GLY A 65 -6.71 -12.00 1.06
N ALA A 66 -7.32 -10.96 1.63
CA ALA A 66 -6.78 -10.28 2.79
C ALA A 66 -7.22 -10.98 4.07
N ILE A 67 -6.32 -11.08 5.06
CA ILE A 67 -6.62 -11.58 6.41
C ILE A 67 -6.22 -10.57 7.48
N ASP A 68 -6.75 -10.75 8.69
CA ASP A 68 -6.50 -9.93 9.87
C ASP A 68 -6.66 -8.42 9.59
N ILE A 69 -7.76 -8.08 8.94
CA ILE A 69 -8.01 -6.75 8.38
C ILE A 69 -8.42 -5.78 9.49
N VAL A 70 -7.80 -4.61 9.52
CA VAL A 70 -8.13 -3.50 10.40
C VAL A 70 -8.47 -2.27 9.57
N ARG A 71 -9.65 -1.69 9.84
CA ARG A 71 -10.10 -0.43 9.23
C ARG A 71 -10.30 0.63 10.28
N GLY A 72 -9.87 1.84 10.01
CA GLY A 72 -9.99 2.95 10.95
C GLY A 72 -9.78 4.31 10.33
N VAL A 73 -9.89 5.33 11.18
CA VAL A 73 -9.57 6.72 10.84
C VAL A 73 -8.50 7.18 11.81
N ARG A 74 -7.39 7.71 11.30
CA ARG A 74 -6.30 8.26 12.13
C ARG A 74 -5.93 9.64 11.63
N ARG A 75 -5.99 10.64 12.51
CA ARG A 75 -5.73 12.06 12.19
C ARG A 75 -6.55 12.58 10.98
N GLY A 76 -7.76 12.05 10.80
CA GLY A 76 -8.68 12.45 9.73
C GLY A 76 -8.50 11.71 8.41
N GLU A 77 -7.56 10.76 8.31
CA GLU A 77 -7.35 9.95 7.11
C GLU A 77 -7.88 8.53 7.35
N GLU A 78 -8.66 8.01 6.40
CA GLU A 78 -9.13 6.62 6.40
C GLU A 78 -7.98 5.69 6.05
N PHE A 79 -7.85 4.58 6.78
CA PHE A 79 -6.86 3.56 6.47
C PHE A 79 -7.45 2.14 6.57
N VAL A 80 -6.81 1.24 5.83
CA VAL A 80 -6.96 -0.21 5.98
C VAL A 80 -5.58 -0.84 6.11
N LEU A 81 -5.46 -1.77 7.05
CA LEU A 81 -4.27 -2.57 7.30
C LEU A 81 -4.67 -4.04 7.20
N PHE A 82 -3.92 -4.86 6.49
CA PHE A 82 -4.24 -6.27 6.32
C PHE A 82 -2.99 -7.08 5.95
N ASP A 83 -3.02 -8.37 6.20
CA ASP A 83 -1.98 -9.28 5.75
C ASP A 83 -2.39 -9.93 4.42
N ILE A 84 -1.43 -10.05 3.50
CA ILE A 84 -1.54 -10.90 2.31
C ILE A 84 -0.87 -12.22 2.65
N GLU A 85 -1.67 -13.17 3.12
CA GLU A 85 -1.18 -14.48 3.58
C GLU A 85 0.08 -14.35 4.47
N GLU A 86 1.19 -14.98 4.08
CA GLU A 86 2.49 -14.90 4.77
C GLU A 86 3.50 -13.99 4.06
N THR A 87 3.05 -13.19 3.08
CA THR A 87 3.95 -12.40 2.23
C THR A 87 4.29 -11.04 2.84
N ALA A 88 3.28 -10.23 3.15
CA ALA A 88 3.45 -8.89 3.68
C ALA A 88 2.21 -8.40 4.43
N THR A 89 2.41 -7.50 5.38
CA THR A 89 1.35 -6.65 5.92
C THR A 89 1.29 -5.38 5.08
N ILE A 90 0.13 -5.08 4.51
CA ILE A 90 -0.14 -3.89 3.72
C ILE A 90 -0.89 -2.88 4.56
N ILE A 91 -0.54 -1.61 4.36
CA ILE A 91 -1.25 -0.46 4.90
C ILE A 91 -1.64 0.40 3.71
N ALA A 92 -2.92 0.72 3.56
CA ALA A 92 -3.43 1.63 2.54
C ALA A 92 -4.18 2.77 3.21
N VAL A 93 -3.76 4.00 2.93
CA VAL A 93 -4.39 5.24 3.38
C VAL A 93 -5.10 5.88 2.21
N ARG A 94 -6.37 6.19 2.38
CA ARG A 94 -7.17 6.85 1.35
C ARG A 94 -6.75 8.30 1.22
N ARG A 95 -6.62 8.77 0.00
CA ARG A 95 -6.32 10.17 -0.33
C ARG A 95 -7.64 10.92 -0.51
N LYS A 96 -7.66 12.19 -0.13
CA LYS A 96 -8.80 13.08 -0.41
C LYS A 96 -9.01 13.32 -1.90
N VAL A 97 -7.91 13.31 -2.67
CA VAL A 97 -7.88 13.52 -4.11
C VAL A 97 -6.92 12.48 -4.72
N GLY A 98 -7.45 11.66 -5.61
CA GLY A 98 -6.68 10.69 -6.38
C GLY A 98 -5.84 11.36 -7.48
N SER A 99 -4.93 10.60 -8.07
CA SER A 99 -4.05 11.06 -9.15
C SER A 99 -3.78 9.88 -10.11
N ASP A 100 -3.69 10.17 -11.41
CA ASP A 100 -3.25 9.18 -12.42
C ASP A 100 -1.72 9.04 -12.49
N VAL A 101 -1.00 9.90 -11.75
CA VAL A 101 0.43 9.76 -11.53
C VAL A 101 0.69 8.88 -10.31
N ASP A 102 1.34 7.76 -10.56
CA ASP A 102 1.72 6.79 -9.55
C ASP A 102 3.20 6.94 -9.24
N ILE A 103 3.54 6.89 -7.95
CA ILE A 103 4.91 6.97 -7.44
C ILE A 103 5.20 5.68 -6.70
N ASP A 104 6.39 5.11 -6.89
CA ASP A 104 6.86 3.92 -6.19
C ASP A 104 8.23 4.20 -5.54
N LEU A 105 8.31 4.03 -4.23
CA LEU A 105 9.51 4.20 -3.41
C LEU A 105 9.92 2.88 -2.77
N ARG A 106 11.00 2.30 -3.26
CA ARG A 106 11.55 1.03 -2.77
C ARG A 106 13.00 1.17 -2.32
N LEU A 107 13.45 0.24 -1.48
CA LEU A 107 14.86 0.16 -1.11
C LEU A 107 15.73 -0.16 -2.34
N LYS A 108 16.99 0.28 -2.32
CA LYS A 108 17.97 -0.03 -3.39
C LYS A 108 18.17 -1.53 -3.63
N SER A 109 17.97 -2.34 -2.60
CA SER A 109 18.05 -3.80 -2.66
C SER A 109 16.80 -4.47 -3.26
N THR A 110 15.69 -3.74 -3.36
CA THR A 110 14.45 -4.27 -3.92
C THR A 110 14.52 -4.23 -5.45
N PRO A 111 14.20 -5.34 -6.16
CA PRO A 111 14.14 -5.34 -7.63
C PRO A 111 13.26 -4.21 -8.16
N PRO A 112 13.49 -3.68 -9.38
CA PRO A 112 12.65 -2.65 -9.97
C PRO A 112 11.19 -3.12 -10.22
N PRO A 113 10.22 -2.20 -10.38
CA PRO A 113 8.85 -2.54 -10.74
C PRO A 113 8.83 -3.34 -12.05
N LYS A 114 7.85 -4.22 -12.21
CA LYS A 114 7.66 -4.98 -13.45
C LYS A 114 6.69 -4.30 -14.40
N ASP A 115 5.93 -3.34 -13.89
CA ASP A 115 4.99 -2.52 -14.63
C ASP A 115 5.73 -1.74 -15.72
N PRO A 116 5.34 -1.88 -17.00
CA PRO A 116 6.08 -1.29 -18.12
C PRO A 116 5.95 0.23 -18.20
N ASP A 117 4.94 0.80 -17.55
CA ASP A 117 4.70 2.24 -17.44
C ASP A 117 5.54 2.90 -16.32
N MET A 118 6.19 2.11 -15.45
CA MET A 118 7.00 2.63 -14.36
C MET A 118 8.43 2.96 -14.81
N ASN A 119 8.76 4.24 -14.79
CA ASN A 119 10.05 4.76 -15.22
C ASN A 119 10.94 5.13 -14.03
N LEU A 120 12.24 4.84 -14.11
CA LEU A 120 13.21 5.19 -13.08
C LEU A 120 13.43 6.72 -13.04
N LEU A 121 13.09 7.34 -11.92
CA LEU A 121 13.41 8.75 -11.66
C LEU A 121 14.85 8.92 -11.15
N GLY A 122 15.24 8.09 -10.19
CA GLY A 122 16.56 8.15 -9.56
C GLY A 122 16.52 7.72 -8.09
N SER A 123 17.60 8.00 -7.36
CA SER A 123 17.69 7.71 -5.92
C SER A 123 17.40 8.96 -5.08
N ILE A 124 16.62 8.78 -4.02
CA ILE A 124 16.40 9.78 -2.98
C ILE A 124 16.73 9.12 -1.65
N GLY A 125 17.84 9.55 -1.04
CA GLY A 125 18.35 8.95 0.18
C GLY A 125 18.60 7.42 0.04
N PRO A 126 18.03 6.59 0.93
CA PRO A 126 18.18 5.14 0.88
C PRO A 126 17.26 4.46 -0.16
N ARG A 127 16.40 5.21 -0.86
CA ARG A 127 15.37 4.66 -1.75
C ARG A 127 15.59 5.00 -3.21
N ILE A 128 15.04 4.16 -4.08
CA ILE A 128 14.89 4.39 -5.51
C ILE A 128 13.44 4.76 -5.77
N VAL A 129 13.24 5.78 -6.60
CA VAL A 129 11.93 6.28 -6.99
C VAL A 129 11.65 5.91 -8.44
N PHE A 130 10.47 5.34 -8.66
CA PHE A 130 9.88 5.13 -9.98
C PHE A 130 8.57 5.90 -10.08
N ALA A 131 8.18 6.28 -11.29
CA ALA A 131 6.92 6.97 -11.53
C ALA A 131 6.37 6.69 -12.93
N THR A 132 5.05 6.82 -13.08
CA THR A 132 4.40 6.78 -14.40
C THR A 132 4.66 8.05 -15.22
N ASP A 133 4.83 9.20 -14.55
CA ASP A 133 5.21 10.48 -15.15
C ASP A 133 6.45 11.07 -14.46
N LEU A 134 7.59 11.07 -15.17
CA LEU A 134 8.85 11.59 -14.65
C LEU A 134 8.89 13.12 -14.52
N GLU A 135 8.14 13.85 -15.33
CA GLU A 135 8.13 15.31 -15.26
C GLU A 135 7.42 15.78 -13.99
N ILE A 136 6.26 15.20 -13.71
CA ILE A 136 5.49 15.49 -12.50
C ILE A 136 6.24 14.96 -11.27
N ALA A 137 6.77 13.74 -11.33
CA ALA A 137 7.50 13.15 -10.20
C ALA A 137 8.73 13.99 -9.79
N ARG A 138 9.46 14.58 -10.74
CA ARG A 138 10.58 15.52 -10.44
C ARG A 138 10.13 16.71 -9.61
N ARG A 139 8.93 17.23 -9.84
CA ARG A 139 8.39 18.39 -9.12
C ARG A 139 7.99 18.02 -7.69
N VAL A 140 7.49 16.81 -7.48
CA VAL A 140 7.10 16.30 -6.15
C VAL A 140 8.29 15.83 -5.32
N CYS A 141 9.35 15.37 -5.97
CA CYS A 141 10.58 14.91 -5.34
C CYS A 141 11.49 16.08 -4.90
N ASP A 142 10.92 16.97 -4.09
CA ASP A 142 11.59 18.13 -3.52
C ASP A 142 12.34 17.81 -2.20
N GLN A 143 12.79 18.85 -1.49
CA GLN A 143 13.47 18.70 -0.20
C GLN A 143 12.59 18.04 0.87
N ARG A 144 11.25 18.19 0.79
CA ARG A 144 10.32 17.53 1.72
C ARG A 144 10.27 16.03 1.46
N MET A 145 10.29 15.61 0.21
CA MET A 145 10.41 14.18 -0.15
C MET A 145 11.76 13.62 0.31
N VAL A 146 12.87 14.34 0.11
CA VAL A 146 14.19 13.93 0.61
C VAL A 146 14.15 13.70 2.13
N ALA A 147 13.71 14.72 2.89
CA ALA A 147 13.61 14.63 4.34
C ALA A 147 12.63 13.53 4.80
N PHE A 148 11.59 13.24 4.01
CA PHE A 148 10.72 12.10 4.24
C PHE A 148 11.46 10.79 4.10
N THR A 149 12.16 10.56 2.99
CA THR A 149 12.85 9.28 2.73
C THR A 149 13.87 8.89 3.79
N GLU A 150 14.59 9.87 4.36
CA GLU A 150 15.58 9.66 5.44
C GLU A 150 14.94 9.32 6.79
N SER A 151 13.65 9.59 6.96
CA SER A 151 12.92 9.39 8.22
C SER A 151 11.98 8.17 8.19
N ILE A 152 11.95 7.44 7.08
CA ILE A 152 11.12 6.23 6.96
C ILE A 152 11.71 5.15 7.87
N PRO A 153 10.89 4.51 8.75
CA PRO A 153 11.35 3.42 9.58
C PRO A 153 11.87 2.22 8.77
N ASP A 154 12.88 1.51 9.30
CA ASP A 154 13.52 0.37 8.62
C ASP A 154 12.58 -0.80 8.29
N HIS A 155 11.52 -0.99 9.08
CA HIS A 155 10.53 -2.04 8.85
C HIS A 155 9.60 -1.75 7.66
N VAL A 156 9.59 -0.51 7.14
CA VAL A 156 8.82 -0.15 5.94
C VAL A 156 9.61 -0.52 4.70
N GLN A 157 9.17 -1.56 4.00
CA GLN A 157 9.91 -2.12 2.86
C GLN A 157 9.64 -1.32 1.58
N MET A 158 8.38 -1.06 1.28
CA MET A 158 7.95 -0.31 0.10
C MET A 158 6.88 0.71 0.47
N LEU A 159 6.82 1.80 -0.29
CA LEU A 159 5.74 2.78 -0.27
C LEU A 159 5.38 3.11 -1.71
N TRP A 160 4.10 3.25 -2.02
CA TRP A 160 3.68 3.66 -3.35
C TRP A 160 2.35 4.41 -3.31
N SER A 161 1.97 5.04 -4.43
CA SER A 161 0.63 5.55 -4.64
C SER A 161 0.01 4.92 -5.88
N GLU A 162 -1.31 4.74 -5.82
CA GLU A 162 -2.12 4.22 -6.91
C GLU A 162 -3.52 4.83 -6.81
N GLY A 163 -3.90 5.64 -7.80
CA GLY A 163 -5.22 6.30 -7.84
C GLY A 163 -5.55 7.08 -6.57
N GLU A 164 -6.62 6.69 -5.87
CA GLU A 164 -7.06 7.32 -4.61
C GLU A 164 -6.31 6.84 -3.37
N TRP A 165 -5.23 6.05 -3.50
CA TRP A 165 -4.58 5.40 -2.37
C TRP A 165 -3.09 5.71 -2.29
N THR A 166 -2.60 5.80 -1.06
CA THR A 166 -1.17 5.70 -0.76
C THR A 166 -0.98 4.46 0.10
N LEU A 167 0.00 3.65 -0.24
CA LEU A 167 0.20 2.33 0.34
C LEU A 167 1.62 2.18 0.88
N GLY A 168 1.77 1.21 1.78
CA GLY A 168 3.04 0.75 2.29
C GLY A 168 3.02 -0.73 2.63
N SER A 169 4.19 -1.36 2.59
CA SER A 169 4.36 -2.75 3.00
C SER A 169 5.37 -2.88 4.13
N ILE A 170 5.06 -3.74 5.09
CA ILE A 170 5.93 -4.13 6.20
C ILE A 170 5.92 -5.68 6.32
N PRO A 171 6.90 -6.29 7.01
CA PRO A 171 6.90 -7.74 7.25
C PRO A 171 5.65 -8.24 7.96
N VAL A 172 5.22 -9.45 7.62
CA VAL A 172 4.20 -10.17 8.40
C VAL A 172 4.70 -10.41 9.83
N GLY A 173 3.80 -10.40 10.81
CA GLY A 173 4.16 -10.55 12.21
C GLY A 173 4.77 -9.30 12.84
N SER A 174 4.73 -8.16 12.14
CA SER A 174 5.05 -6.85 12.73
C SER A 174 4.19 -6.60 13.98
N SER A 175 4.73 -5.84 14.92
CA SER A 175 4.09 -5.48 16.19
C SER A 175 3.12 -4.30 16.06
N GLY A 176 2.28 -4.10 17.07
CA GLY A 176 1.38 -2.93 17.15
C GLY A 176 2.09 -1.58 16.98
N ARG A 177 3.31 -1.45 17.51
CA ARG A 177 4.12 -0.23 17.36
C ARG A 177 4.56 -0.01 15.90
N GLU A 178 4.92 -1.08 15.20
CA GLU A 178 5.31 -1.02 13.80
C GLU A 178 4.09 -0.73 12.92
N TRP A 179 2.91 -1.28 13.23
CA TRP A 179 1.66 -0.91 12.57
C TRP A 179 1.35 0.58 12.73
N ASP A 180 1.44 1.11 13.95
CA ASP A 180 1.23 2.52 14.24
C ASP A 180 2.20 3.42 13.45
N SER A 181 3.48 3.07 13.45
CA SER A 181 4.53 3.82 12.75
C SER A 181 4.38 3.74 11.23
N ALA A 182 3.97 2.59 10.69
CA ALA A 182 3.72 2.40 9.27
C ALA A 182 2.50 3.22 8.81
N ILE A 183 1.39 3.21 9.56
CA ILE A 183 0.21 4.04 9.26
C ILE A 183 0.59 5.52 9.20
N GLU A 184 1.38 6.00 10.17
CA GLU A 184 1.85 7.39 10.16
C GLU A 184 2.78 7.70 8.98
N THR A 185 3.63 6.75 8.61
CA THR A 185 4.55 6.89 7.46
C THR A 185 3.80 6.97 6.14
N VAL A 186 2.82 6.08 5.92
CA VAL A 186 1.98 6.06 4.71
C VAL A 186 1.11 7.32 4.64
N ALA A 187 0.50 7.74 5.75
CA ALA A 187 -0.28 8.98 5.80
C ALA A 187 0.60 10.22 5.53
N ARG A 188 1.84 10.24 6.00
CA ARG A 188 2.77 11.34 5.71
C ARG A 188 3.19 11.38 4.24
N LEU A 189 3.40 10.23 3.60
CA LEU A 189 3.61 10.18 2.15
C LEU A 189 2.38 10.69 1.40
N SER A 190 1.18 10.24 1.78
CA SER A 190 -0.09 10.74 1.21
C SER A 190 -0.16 12.27 1.26
N GLY A 191 0.16 12.85 2.42
CA GLY A 191 0.23 14.30 2.62
C GLY A 191 1.40 15.01 1.91
N ILE A 192 2.41 14.31 1.39
CA ILE A 192 3.42 14.89 0.47
C ILE A 192 2.86 14.86 -0.96
N LEU A 193 2.28 13.73 -1.35
CA LEU A 193 1.76 13.49 -2.69
C LEU A 193 0.44 14.23 -2.99
N HIS A 194 -0.15 14.95 -2.04
CA HIS A 194 -1.34 15.78 -2.27
C HIS A 194 -1.17 16.85 -3.36
N VAL A 195 0.06 17.16 -3.76
CA VAL A 195 0.39 18.11 -4.84
C VAL A 195 0.33 17.50 -6.24
N LEU A 196 0.12 16.18 -6.34
CA LEU A 196 -0.07 15.52 -7.62
C LEU A 196 -1.35 16.05 -8.30
N PRO A 197 -1.39 16.09 -9.65
CA PRO A 197 -2.58 16.54 -10.35
C PRO A 197 -3.77 15.63 -10.02
N PRO A 198 -4.97 16.20 -9.84
CA PRO A 198 -6.17 15.40 -9.71
C PRO A 198 -6.42 14.59 -10.99
N VAL A 199 -7.12 13.46 -10.85
CA VAL A 199 -7.70 12.74 -12.00
C VAL A 199 -8.60 13.70 -12.75
N VAL A 200 -8.35 13.88 -14.05
CA VAL A 200 -9.21 14.71 -14.91
C VAL A 200 -10.31 13.82 -15.47
N GLU A 201 -11.55 14.01 -14.99
CA GLU A 201 -12.68 13.31 -15.59
C GLU A 201 -12.89 13.80 -17.05
N PRO A 202 -13.16 12.91 -18.01
CA PRO A 202 -13.33 13.28 -19.42
C PRO A 202 -14.36 14.39 -19.67
N GLU A 203 -15.37 14.56 -18.80
CA GLU A 203 -16.38 15.62 -18.92
C GLU A 203 -15.83 17.04 -18.69
N GLU A 204 -14.71 17.21 -17.97
CA GLU A 204 -14.12 18.53 -17.73
C GLU A 204 -13.31 19.04 -18.92
N LEU A 205 -12.79 18.14 -19.76
CA LEU A 205 -12.08 18.48 -21.00
C LEU A 205 -13.00 19.17 -22.02
N ASP A 206 -14.31 18.86 -22.02
CA ASP A 206 -15.29 19.49 -22.91
C ASP A 206 -15.77 20.86 -22.41
N ARG A 207 -15.62 21.14 -21.10
CA ARG A 207 -15.95 22.46 -20.50
C ARG A 207 -14.83 23.48 -20.62
N GLY A 208 -13.57 23.03 -20.76
CA GLY A 208 -12.41 23.90 -20.98
C GLY A 208 -12.33 24.54 -22.36
N SER A 209 -13.16 24.12 -23.31
CA SER A 209 -13.26 24.68 -24.67
C SER A 209 -14.38 25.73 -24.80
N GLN A 210 -14.78 26.37 -23.70
CA GLN A 210 -15.61 27.58 -23.77
C GLN A 210 -14.70 28.81 -23.78
N ASP A 211 -14.35 29.24 -24.99
CA ASP A 211 -13.70 30.52 -25.27
C ASP A 211 -14.50 31.68 -24.61
N PRO A 212 -13.94 32.40 -23.62
CA PRO A 212 -14.62 33.51 -22.94
C PRO A 212 -14.94 34.69 -23.87
N GLY A 213 -14.49 34.67 -25.12
CA GLY A 213 -14.79 35.68 -26.14
C GLY A 213 -16.06 35.44 -26.97
N ARG A 214 -16.79 34.32 -26.81
CA ARG A 214 -17.94 34.02 -27.69
C ARG A 214 -19.19 34.79 -27.26
N PRO A 215 -19.74 35.71 -28.09
CA PRO A 215 -20.96 36.44 -27.73
C PRO A 215 -22.14 35.46 -27.70
N SER A 216 -22.88 35.44 -26.58
CA SER A 216 -24.16 34.73 -26.53
C SER A 216 -25.20 35.56 -27.29
N ALA A 217 -25.68 35.03 -28.42
CA ALA A 217 -26.85 35.58 -29.08
C ALA A 217 -28.06 35.35 -28.17
N ARG A 218 -28.51 36.40 -27.49
CA ARG A 218 -29.80 36.43 -26.80
C ARG A 218 -30.90 36.48 -27.84
N HIS A 219 -31.79 35.49 -27.82
CA HIS A 219 -33.14 35.58 -28.36
C HIS A 219 -34.14 35.34 -27.23
#